data_AF-A0A7W6Q982-F1
#
_entry.id   AF-A0A7W6Q982-F1
#
_cell.length_a   1.000
_cell.length_b   1.000
_cell.length_c   1.000
_cell.angle_alpha   90.00
_cell.angle_beta   90.00
_cell.angle_gamma   90.00
#
_symmetry.space_group_name_H-M   'P 1'
#
loop_
_entity.id
_entity.type
_entity.pdbx_description
1 polymer ?
#
loop_
_entity_poly.entity_id
_entity_poly.type
_entity_poly.pdbx_seq_one_letter_code
_entity_poly.pdbx_strand_id
1 'polypeptide(L)'
;MTAIYDKTGRAIAVGDVLKVYHFTAALRRKKHFMYKQVAIADRFRDGTPILRVVHLDLTDDFYTLICDGRHLPDYEIVQSVKCDHHDRPRHRHTAAP
;
A
#
# COMPACT_ATOMS: atom_id res chain seq x y z
N MET A 1 -3.96 15.53 -7.21
CA MET A 1 -2.85 14.61 -6.86
C MET A 1 -3.32 13.21 -7.17
N THR A 2 -2.55 12.46 -7.96
CA THR A 2 -2.86 11.07 -8.23
C THR A 2 -2.50 10.25 -6.99
N ALA A 3 -3.33 9.29 -6.59
CA ALA A 3 -3.11 8.41 -5.43
C ALA A 3 -2.62 7.03 -5.89
N ILE A 4 -2.30 6.13 -4.95
CA ILE A 4 -2.12 4.70 -5.23
C ILE A 4 -3.15 3.92 -4.40
N TYR A 5 -3.70 2.84 -4.98
CA TYR A 5 -4.84 2.14 -4.41
C TYR A 5 -4.50 0.72 -4.00
N ASP A 6 -5.08 0.24 -2.91
CA ASP A 6 -4.99 -1.16 -2.48
C ASP A 6 -5.87 -2.08 -3.35
N LYS A 7 -5.83 -3.41 -3.11
CA LYS A 7 -6.62 -4.40 -3.84
C LYS A 7 -8.14 -4.17 -3.80
N THR A 8 -8.60 -3.37 -2.83
CA THR A 8 -10.02 -3.07 -2.62
C THR A 8 -10.43 -1.73 -3.24
N GLY A 9 -9.48 -1.02 -3.85
CA GLY A 9 -9.64 0.28 -4.49
C GLY A 9 -9.52 1.47 -3.54
N ARG A 10 -9.09 1.26 -2.29
CA ARG A 10 -8.95 2.34 -1.30
C ARG A 10 -7.62 3.04 -1.47
N ALA A 11 -7.61 4.36 -1.38
CA ALA A 11 -6.37 5.12 -1.42
C ALA A 11 -5.50 4.77 -0.21
N ILE A 12 -4.26 4.40 -0.49
CA ILE A 12 -3.21 4.19 0.50
C ILE A 12 -2.70 5.56 0.95
N ALA A 13 -2.64 5.77 2.25
CA ALA A 13 -2.26 7.04 2.87
C ALA A 13 -1.27 6.84 4.02
N VAL A 14 -0.59 7.92 4.41
CA VAL A 14 0.31 7.92 5.59
C VAL A 14 -0.45 7.48 6.84
N GLY A 15 0.18 6.62 7.64
CA GLY A 15 -0.38 6.02 8.84
C GLY A 15 -1.13 4.71 8.60
N ASP A 16 -1.32 4.29 7.34
CA ASP A 16 -1.90 2.99 7.04
C ASP A 16 -0.92 1.84 7.31
N VAL A 17 -1.45 0.72 7.79
CA VAL A 17 -0.75 -0.57 7.85
C VAL A 17 -1.22 -1.44 6.69
N LEU A 18 -0.25 -1.93 5.93
CA LEU A 18 -0.46 -2.71 4.72
C LEU A 18 -0.12 -4.17 4.99
N LYS A 19 -1.03 -5.07 4.64
CA LYS A 19 -0.76 -6.49 4.46
C LYS A 19 -0.35 -6.72 3.01
N VAL A 20 0.91 -7.10 2.80
CA VAL A 20 1.53 -7.25 1.49
C VAL A 20 1.81 -8.73 1.23
N TYR A 21 1.32 -9.27 0.12
CA TYR A 21 1.67 -10.64 -0.28
C TYR A 21 3.16 -10.74 -0.59
N HIS A 22 3.81 -11.76 -0.03
CA HIS A 22 5.25 -11.98 -0.23
C HIS A 22 5.49 -13.25 -1.05
N PHE A 23 5.00 -14.41 -0.59
CA PHE A 23 5.11 -15.66 -1.32
C PHE A 23 4.06 -16.68 -0.86
N THR A 24 3.92 -17.77 -1.61
CA THR A 24 3.16 -18.95 -1.19
C THR A 24 4.13 -20.05 -0.83
N ALA A 25 4.11 -20.51 0.43
CA ALA A 25 5.02 -21.58 0.88
C ALA A 25 4.78 -22.87 0.09
N ALA A 26 5.85 -23.43 -0.48
CA ALA A 26 5.78 -24.60 -1.37
C ALA A 26 5.12 -25.81 -0.70
N LEU A 27 5.55 -26.15 0.53
CA LEU A 27 5.14 -27.37 1.23
C LEU A 27 3.67 -27.35 1.67
N ARG A 28 3.21 -26.22 2.20
CA ARG A 28 1.86 -26.11 2.82
C ARG A 28 0.86 -25.35 1.97
N ARG A 29 1.29 -24.83 0.81
CA ARG A 29 0.48 -23.99 -0.10
C ARG A 29 -0.19 -22.80 0.60
N LYS A 30 0.40 -22.32 1.69
CA LYS A 30 -0.11 -21.18 2.48
C LYS A 30 0.50 -19.89 1.95
N LYS A 31 -0.34 -18.86 1.79
CA LYS A 31 0.12 -17.50 1.46
C LYS A 31 0.77 -16.87 2.70
N HIS A 32 1.98 -16.36 2.52
CA HIS A 32 2.70 -15.57 3.51
C HIS A 32 2.65 -14.11 3.13
N PHE A 33 2.42 -13.28 4.15
CA PHE A 33 2.28 -11.85 4.01
C PHE A 33 3.28 -11.15 4.92
N MET A 34 3.75 -9.99 4.50
CA MET A 34 4.45 -9.04 5.35
C MET A 34 3.51 -7.91 5.74
N TYR A 35 3.69 -7.40 6.95
CA TYR A 35 3.03 -6.19 7.40
C TYR A 35 4.01 -5.04 7.36
N LYS A 36 3.57 -3.91 6.80
CA LYS A 36 4.38 -2.71 6.56
C LYS A 36 3.58 -1.47 6.94
N GLN A 37 4.25 -0.37 7.24
CA GLN A 37 3.57 0.90 7.55
C GLN A 37 3.91 1.96 6.51
N VAL A 38 2.92 2.73 6.09
CA VAL A 38 3.13 3.93 5.29
C VAL A 38 3.56 5.06 6.22
N ALA A 39 4.84 5.43 6.17
CA ALA A 39 5.42 6.35 7.15
C ALA A 39 5.43 7.80 6.68
N ILE A 40 5.78 8.04 5.41
CA ILE A 40 6.06 9.38 4.90
C ILE A 40 5.42 9.57 3.52
N ALA A 41 4.80 10.72 3.30
CA ALA A 41 4.46 11.22 1.98
C ALA A 41 5.55 12.18 1.52
N ASP A 42 6.09 11.95 0.32
CA ASP A 42 7.22 12.70 -0.22
C ASP A 42 7.07 12.88 -1.74
N ARG A 43 8.08 13.46 -2.39
CA ARG A 43 8.14 13.62 -3.84
C ARG A 43 9.54 13.31 -4.37
N PHE A 44 9.60 12.70 -5.54
CA PHE A 44 10.85 12.71 -6.32
C PHE A 44 11.21 14.13 -6.77
N ARG A 45 12.45 14.32 -7.24
CA ARG A 45 12.97 15.63 -7.68
C ARG A 45 12.15 16.25 -8.82
N ASP A 46 11.52 15.43 -9.65
CA ASP A 46 10.63 15.84 -10.74
C ASP A 46 9.21 16.22 -10.27
N GLY A 47 8.94 16.14 -8.97
CA GLY A 47 7.65 16.44 -8.36
C GLY A 47 6.69 15.26 -8.28
N THR A 48 7.06 14.07 -8.77
CA THR A 48 6.23 12.87 -8.73
C THR A 48 5.93 12.48 -7.28
N PRO A 49 4.64 12.40 -6.87
CA PRO A 49 4.27 12.04 -5.49
C PRO A 49 4.57 10.59 -5.17
N ILE A 50 5.12 10.35 -3.98
CA ILE A 50 5.48 9.03 -3.49
C ILE A 50 5.07 8.81 -2.03
N LEU A 51 5.01 7.54 -1.63
CA LEU A 51 4.90 7.10 -0.25
C LEU A 51 6.10 6.23 0.12
N ARG A 52 6.73 6.50 1.27
CA ARG A 52 7.73 5.60 1.86
C ARG A 52 7.05 4.59 2.77
N VAL A 53 7.29 3.32 2.50
CA VAL A 53 6.72 2.18 3.21
C VAL A 53 7.82 1.45 3.97
N VAL A 54 7.72 1.46 5.30
CA VAL A 54 8.74 0.92 6.22
C VAL A 54 8.37 -0.47 6.71
N HIS A 55 9.39 -1.18 7.17
CA HIS A 55 9.22 -2.43 7.91
C HIS A 55 8.69 -2.16 9.33
N LEU A 56 7.99 -3.14 9.93
CA LEU A 56 7.52 -3.06 11.33
C LEU A 56 8.55 -3.61 12.34
N ASP A 57 9.83 -3.60 11.98
CA ASP A 57 10.94 -4.11 12.77
C ASP A 57 11.78 -2.99 13.41
N LEU A 58 11.29 -1.75 13.37
CA LEU A 58 11.95 -0.53 13.89
C LEU A 58 13.26 -0.15 13.19
N THR A 59 13.58 -0.80 12.06
CA THR A 59 14.66 -0.35 11.18
C THR A 59 14.20 0.83 10.32
N ASP A 60 15.14 1.62 9.78
CA ASP A 60 14.83 2.71 8.85
C ASP A 60 14.80 2.25 7.38
N ASP A 61 14.70 0.93 7.15
CA ASP A 61 14.61 0.38 5.80
C ASP A 61 13.21 0.58 5.22
N PHE A 62 13.16 1.12 4.00
CA PHE A 62 11.91 1.41 3.31
C PHE A 62 11.99 1.12 1.82
N TYR A 63 10.81 0.95 1.22
CA TYR A 63 10.64 1.02 -0.23
C TYR A 63 9.61 2.09 -0.59
N THR A 64 9.58 2.46 -1.87
CA THR A 64 8.76 3.56 -2.35
C THR A 64 7.59 3.06 -3.17
N LEU A 65 6.39 3.59 -2.90
CA LEU A 65 5.23 3.47 -3.76
C LEU A 65 5.04 4.78 -4.54
N ILE A 66 4.87 4.69 -5.86
CA ILE A 66 4.63 5.84 -6.73
C ILE A 66 3.12 6.08 -6.82
N CYS A 67 2.67 7.30 -6.54
CA CYS A 67 1.26 7.65 -6.58
C CYS A 67 0.81 7.98 -8.00
N ASP A 68 0.67 6.95 -8.84
CA ASP A 68 0.39 7.04 -10.29
C ASP A 68 -1.00 6.55 -10.70
N GLY A 69 -1.87 6.26 -9.75
CA GLY A 69 -3.26 5.84 -9.98
C GLY A 69 -3.44 4.34 -10.07
N ARG A 70 -2.35 3.55 -9.99
CA ARG A 70 -2.43 2.09 -10.06
C ARG A 70 -3.12 1.47 -8.84
N HIS A 71 -3.64 0.27 -9.10
CA HIS A 71 -4.16 -0.64 -8.09
C HIS A 71 -3.11 -1.69 -7.78
N LEU A 72 -2.86 -1.92 -6.50
CA LEU A 72 -1.92 -2.91 -6.02
C LEU A 72 -2.67 -4.15 -5.53
N PRO A 73 -2.82 -5.21 -6.37
CA PRO A 73 -3.65 -6.38 -6.04
C PRO A 73 -3.10 -7.19 -4.85
N ASP A 74 -1.81 -7.08 -4.58
CA ASP A 74 -1.11 -7.78 -3.50
C ASP A 74 -1.10 -7.03 -2.16
N TYR A 75 -1.75 -5.86 -2.12
CA TYR A 75 -1.74 -4.95 -0.97
C TYR A 75 -3.14 -4.78 -0.42
N GLU A 76 -3.28 -4.81 0.90
CA GLU A 76 -4.53 -4.57 1.61
C GLU A 76 -4.28 -3.65 2.79
N ILE A 77 -5.05 -2.57 2.90
CA ILE A 77 -5.06 -1.74 4.10
C ILE A 77 -5.81 -2.53 5.18
N VAL A 78 -5.12 -2.85 6.28
CA VAL A 78 -5.69 -3.60 7.42
C VAL A 78 -5.91 -2.75 8.66
N GLN A 79 -5.28 -1.59 8.72
CA GLN A 79 -5.45 -0.62 9.79
C GLN A 79 -5.07 0.77 9.29
N SER A 80 -5.64 1.80 9.91
CA SER A 80 -5.20 3.19 9.75
C SER A 80 -5.27 3.92 11.08
N VAL A 81 -4.49 5.00 11.23
CA VAL A 81 -4.49 5.86 12.42
C VAL A 81 -5.89 6.37 12.76
N LYS A 82 -6.69 6.72 11.76
CA LYS A 82 -8.07 7.22 11.95
C LYS A 82 -9.12 6.12 12.09
N CYS A 83 -8.73 4.86 11.90
CA CYS A 83 -9.64 3.70 11.83
C CYS A 83 -10.76 3.78 10.78
N ASP A 84 -10.72 4.77 9.87
CA ASP A 84 -11.74 5.06 8.85
C ASP A 84 -11.53 4.33 7.52
N HIS A 85 -10.45 3.57 7.41
CA HIS A 85 -10.02 2.95 6.16
C HIS A 85 -11.11 2.08 5.50
N HIS A 86 -12.01 1.48 6.28
CA HIS A 86 -13.10 0.69 5.73
C HIS A 86 -14.12 1.52 4.92
N ASP A 87 -14.33 2.77 5.32
CA ASP A 87 -15.33 3.70 4.79
C ASP A 87 -14.82 4.57 3.65
N ARG A 88 -13.51 4.50 3.35
CA ARG A 88 -12.90 5.29 2.28
C ARG A 88 -13.53 4.98 0.93
N PRO A 89 -13.74 6.00 0.07
CA PRO A 89 -14.19 5.81 -1.30
C PRO A 89 -13.29 4.82 -2.04
N ARG A 90 -13.92 3.94 -2.82
CA ARG A 90 -13.22 2.95 -3.63
C ARG A 90 -13.12 3.43 -5.06
N HIS A 91 -11.90 3.62 -5.53
CA HIS A 91 -11.65 3.81 -6.95
C HIS A 91 -11.97 2.52 -7.67
N ARG A 92 -12.79 2.56 -8.73
CA ARG A 92 -13.01 1.37 -9.55
C ARG A 92 -11.79 1.19 -10.45
N HIS A 93 -11.29 -0.03 -10.56
CA HIS A 93 -10.28 -0.34 -11.56
C HIS A 93 -10.94 -0.22 -12.93
N THR A 94 -10.69 0.86 -13.65
CA THR A 94 -11.05 0.94 -15.06
C THR A 94 -10.06 0.05 -15.78
N ALA A 95 -10.47 -1.18 -16.10
CA ALA A 95 -9.73 -1.97 -17.07
C ALA A 95 -9.64 -1.13 -18.34
N ALA A 96 -8.42 -0.80 -18.77
CA ALA A 96 -8.22 -0.31 -20.12
C ALA A 96 -8.74 -1.40 -21.09
N PRO A 97 -9.42 -1.01 -22.18
CA PRO A 97 -9.94 -1.96 -23.16
C PRO A 97 -8.85 -2.81 -23.80
#